data_AF-A0A377Z909-F1
#
_entry.id   AF-A0A377Z909-F1
#
_cell.length_a   1.000
_cell.length_b   1.000
_cell.length_c   1.000
_cell.angle_alpha   90.00
_cell.angle_beta   90.00
_cell.angle_gamma   90.00
#
_symmetry.space_group_name_H-M   'P 1'
#
loop_
_entity.id
_entity.type
_entity.pdbx_description
1 polymer ?
#
loop_
_entity_poly.entity_id
_entity_poly.type
_entity_poly.pdbx_seq_one_letter_code
_entity_poly.pdbx_strand_id
1 'polypeptide(L)'
;MASVINICNIALARIGNSRTINSLTEKTKEAYTCNLFYESMRDAVLADNDWNFAMSRVVLADLGGPAPGWLFRYQYPTDCARIAAILPKWFHWVSYRSAG
;
A
#
# COMPACT_ATOMS: atom_id res chain seq x y z
N MET A 1 18.48 -0.47 -5.11
CA MET A 1 17.03 -0.24 -5.28
C MET A 1 16.52 -1.25 -6.29
N ALA A 2 15.59 -2.13 -5.92
CA ALA A 2 15.01 -3.05 -6.91
C ALA A 2 14.00 -2.27 -7.77
N SER A 3 14.13 -2.35 -9.10
CA SER A 3 13.14 -1.77 -10.00
C SER A 3 11.90 -2.68 -10.08
N VAL A 4 10.76 -2.09 -10.44
CA VAL A 4 9.52 -2.84 -10.75
C VAL A 4 9.81 -3.96 -11.75
N ILE A 5 10.60 -3.64 -12.78
CA ILE A 5 11.03 -4.58 -13.82
C ILE A 5 11.83 -5.75 -13.23
N ASN A 6 12.75 -5.49 -12.32
CA ASN A 6 13.51 -6.55 -11.66
C ASN A 6 12.61 -7.45 -10.81
N ILE A 7 11.68 -6.88 -10.03
CA ILE A 7 10.72 -7.65 -9.24
C ILE A 7 9.86 -8.55 -10.13
N CYS A 8 9.37 -8.01 -11.26
CA CYS A 8 8.60 -8.77 -12.24
C CYS A 8 9.43 -9.91 -12.87
N ASN A 9 10.68 -9.65 -13.25
CA ASN A 9 11.57 -10.68 -13.80
C ASN A 9 11.89 -11.78 -12.78
N ILE A 10 12.05 -11.44 -11.49
CA ILE A 10 12.19 -12.43 -10.42
C ILE A 10 10.93 -13.30 -10.31
N ALA A 11 9.74 -12.69 -10.36
CA ALA A 11 8.48 -13.42 -10.32
C ALA A 11 8.31 -14.36 -11.53
N LEU A 12 8.64 -13.88 -12.74
CA LEU A 12 8.62 -14.68 -13.98
C LEU A 12 9.59 -15.87 -13.90
N ALA A 13 10.81 -15.64 -13.40
CA ALA A 13 11.79 -16.71 -13.21
C ALA A 13 11.31 -17.76 -12.19
N ARG A 14 10.64 -17.34 -11.11
CA ARG A 14 10.10 -18.25 -10.08
C ARG A 14 9.00 -19.18 -10.60
N ILE A 15 8.23 -18.75 -11.59
CA ILE A 15 7.21 -19.59 -12.23
C ILE A 15 7.76 -20.39 -13.43
N GLY A 16 9.09 -20.35 -13.65
CA GLY A 16 9.76 -21.08 -14.73
C GLY A 16 9.70 -20.39 -16.11
N ASN A 17 9.30 -19.12 -16.17
CA ASN A 17 9.36 -18.37 -17.43
C ASN A 17 10.80 -17.89 -17.68
N SER A 18 11.38 -18.30 -18.81
CA SER A 18 12.75 -17.93 -19.21
C SER A 18 12.84 -16.58 -19.90
N ARG A 19 11.71 -15.95 -20.25
CA ARG A 19 11.67 -14.62 -20.87
C ARG A 19 11.69 -13.54 -19.80
N THR A 20 12.55 -12.56 -20.00
CA THR A 20 12.58 -11.33 -19.21
C THR A 20 11.92 -10.20 -19.97
N ILE A 21 11.45 -9.21 -19.24
CA ILE A 21 10.91 -7.96 -19.76
C ILE A 21 11.87 -6.82 -19.45
N ASN A 22 11.93 -5.82 -20.34
CA ASN A 22 12.68 -4.59 -20.11
C ASN A 22 11.78 -3.40 -19.75
N SER A 23 10.48 -3.51 -20.05
CA SER A 23 9.45 -2.53 -19.72
C SER A 23 8.11 -3.22 -19.45
N LEU A 24 7.27 -2.61 -18.63
CA LEU A 24 5.86 -3.03 -18.45
C LEU A 24 4.99 -2.74 -19.67
N THR A 25 5.43 -1.85 -20.56
CA THR A 25 4.72 -1.45 -21.78
C THR A 25 5.12 -2.25 -23.02
N GLU A 26 6.00 -3.23 -22.85
CA GLU A 26 6.42 -4.10 -23.95
C GLU A 26 5.24 -4.93 -24.48
N LYS A 27 5.20 -5.19 -25.78
CA LYS A 27 4.09 -5.93 -26.42
C LYS A 27 4.25 -7.45 -26.27
N THR A 28 4.49 -7.89 -25.04
CA THR A 28 4.62 -9.31 -24.67
C THR A 28 3.56 -9.69 -23.64
N LYS A 29 3.24 -10.99 -23.55
CA LYS A 29 2.22 -11.47 -22.61
C LYS A 29 2.70 -11.31 -21.17
N GLU A 30 4.01 -11.48 -20.96
CA GLU A 30 4.72 -11.33 -19.70
C GLU A 30 4.60 -9.91 -19.17
N ALA A 31 4.94 -8.91 -20.00
CA ALA A 31 4.86 -7.51 -19.61
C ALA A 31 3.42 -7.08 -19.30
N TYR A 32 2.46 -7.49 -20.14
CA TYR A 32 1.04 -7.24 -19.90
C TYR A 32 0.57 -7.81 -18.55
N THR A 33 0.93 -9.07 -18.27
CA THR A 33 0.53 -9.75 -17.02
C THR A 33 1.17 -9.07 -15.81
N CYS A 34 2.46 -8.76 -15.87
CA CYS A 34 3.15 -8.04 -14.81
C CYS A 34 2.54 -6.65 -14.57
N ASN A 35 2.23 -5.91 -15.63
CA ASN A 35 1.60 -4.59 -15.52
C ASN A 35 0.21 -4.65 -14.90
N LEU A 36 -0.56 -5.70 -15.21
CA LEU A 36 -1.90 -5.92 -14.67
C LEU A 36 -1.89 -6.20 -13.16
N PHE A 37 -0.90 -6.96 -12.67
CA PHE A 37 -0.91 -7.45 -11.28
C PHE A 37 0.02 -6.70 -10.33
N TYR A 38 1.06 -6.03 -10.82
CA TYR A 38 2.11 -5.50 -9.93
C TYR A 38 1.57 -4.52 -8.88
N GLU A 39 0.81 -3.51 -9.31
CA GLU A 39 0.30 -2.47 -8.40
C GLU A 39 -0.67 -3.06 -7.36
N SER A 40 -1.61 -3.91 -7.79
CA SER A 40 -2.59 -4.51 -6.87
C SER A 40 -1.95 -5.46 -5.85
N MET A 41 -0.94 -6.23 -6.25
CA MET A 41 -0.21 -7.11 -5.33
C MET A 41 0.69 -6.34 -4.37
N ARG A 42 1.32 -5.26 -4.84
CA ARG A 42 2.09 -4.35 -3.96
C ARG A 42 1.17 -3.78 -2.88
N ASP A 43 0.02 -3.25 -3.27
CA ASP A 43 -0.90 -2.60 -2.35
C ASP A 43 -1.50 -3.61 -1.35
N ALA A 44 -1.78 -4.85 -1.79
CA ALA A 44 -2.20 -5.93 -0.90
C ALA A 44 -1.12 -6.26 0.15
N VAL A 45 0.13 -6.47 -0.27
CA VAL A 45 1.25 -6.77 0.65
C VAL A 45 1.50 -5.62 1.65
N LEU A 46 1.35 -4.37 1.20
CA LEU A 46 1.44 -3.21 2.08
C LEU A 46 0.26 -3.12 3.07
N ALA A 47 -0.93 -3.57 2.66
CA ALA A 47 -2.11 -3.58 3.53
C ALA A 47 -2.11 -4.74 4.54
N ASP A 48 -1.45 -5.86 4.23
CA ASP A 48 -1.45 -7.07 5.05
C ASP A 48 -0.78 -6.91 6.42
N ASN A 49 0.12 -5.94 6.58
CA ASN A 49 0.85 -5.74 7.84
C ASN A 49 1.05 -4.25 8.16
N ASP A 50 1.32 -3.97 9.44
CA ASP A 50 1.60 -2.62 9.95
C ASP A 50 3.09 -2.25 9.74
N TRP A 51 3.49 -2.09 8.47
CA TRP A 51 4.86 -1.74 8.13
C TRP A 51 5.21 -0.33 8.60
N ASN A 52 6.25 -0.19 9.44
CA ASN A 52 6.67 1.11 9.97
C ASN A 52 6.93 2.18 8.90
N PHE A 53 7.39 1.78 7.70
CA PHE A 53 7.66 2.71 6.60
C PHE A 53 6.42 3.07 5.77
N ALA A 54 5.35 2.27 5.85
CA ALA A 54 4.12 2.45 5.07
C ALA A 54 2.95 2.97 5.91
N MET A 55 3.19 3.30 7.19
CA MET A 55 2.19 3.86 8.08
C MET A 55 2.37 5.37 8.23
N SER A 56 1.27 6.10 8.06
CA SER A 56 1.18 7.52 8.39
C SER A 56 -0.01 7.77 9.32
N ARG A 57 0.04 8.88 10.05
CA ARG A 57 -1.08 9.36 10.87
C ARG A 57 -1.50 10.71 10.33
N VAL A 58 -2.78 10.87 10.07
CA VAL A 58 -3.36 12.12 9.56
C VAL A 58 -4.53 12.55 10.43
N VAL A 59 -4.64 13.85 10.66
CA VAL A 59 -5.81 14.45 11.30
C VAL A 59 -6.84 14.69 10.21
N LEU A 60 -8.00 14.03 10.30
CA LEU A 60 -9.08 14.18 9.33
C LEU A 60 -9.96 15.39 9.71
N ALA A 61 -10.34 16.17 8.69
CA ALA A 61 -11.33 17.23 8.84
C ALA A 61 -12.74 16.65 8.82
N ASP A 62 -13.60 17.12 9.73
CA ASP A 62 -15.02 16.77 9.73
C ASP A 62 -15.70 17.41 8.51
N LEU A 63 -16.40 16.58 7.74
CA LEU A 63 -17.15 16.99 6.56
C LEU A 63 -18.57 17.45 6.90
N GLY A 64 -19.02 17.27 8.15
CA GLY A 64 -20.40 17.51 8.56
C GLY A 64 -21.39 16.58 7.86
N GLY A 65 -22.69 16.86 8.02
CA GLY A 65 -23.78 16.11 7.38
C GLY A 65 -23.61 14.58 7.43
N PRO A 66 -23.48 13.98 8.63
CA PRO A 66 -23.35 12.54 8.77
C PRO A 66 -24.65 11.82 8.38
N ALA A 67 -24.52 10.56 7.96
CA ALA A 67 -25.69 9.70 7.72
C ALA A 67 -26.48 9.48 9.03
N PRO A 68 -27.79 9.20 8.96
CA PRO A 68 -28.59 8.91 10.14
C PRO A 68 -27.95 7.82 11.02
N GLY A 69 -27.84 8.07 12.31
CA GLY A 69 -27.20 7.16 13.28
C GLY A 69 -25.70 7.37 13.50
N TRP A 70 -25.06 8.29 12.77
CA TRP A 70 -23.65 8.64 12.94
C TRP A 70 -23.47 10.08 13.43
N LEU A 71 -22.48 10.31 14.29
CA LEU A 71 -22.18 11.64 14.86
C LEU A 71 -21.19 12.46 14.01
N PHE A 72 -20.31 11.79 13.26
CA PHE A 72 -19.22 12.44 12.53
C PHE A 72 -19.07 11.84 11.13
N ARG A 73 -18.53 12.62 10.19
CA ARG A 73 -18.23 12.18 8.83
C ARG A 73 -16.86 12.67 8.41
N TYR A 74 -16.01 11.76 7.95
CA TYR A 74 -14.66 12.09 7.53
C TYR A 74 -14.41 11.63 6.10
N GLN A 75 -13.50 12.31 5.41
CA GLN A 75 -13.03 11.86 4.11
C GLN A 75 -12.03 10.72 4.28
N TYR A 76 -12.21 9.64 3.50
CA TYR A 76 -11.19 8.61 3.40
C TYR A 76 -9.94 9.19 2.69
N PRO A 77 -8.74 9.07 3.27
CA PRO A 77 -7.53 9.63 2.65
C PRO A 77 -7.26 9.00 1.27
N THR A 78 -6.79 9.80 0.32
CA THR A 78 -6.56 9.33 -1.06
C THR A 78 -5.35 8.40 -1.20
N ASP A 79 -4.37 8.50 -0.30
CA ASP A 79 -3.15 7.68 -0.28
C ASP A 79 -3.17 6.65 0.86
N CYS A 80 -4.30 5.97 1.03
CA CYS A 80 -4.51 5.03 2.13
C CYS A 80 -5.07 3.70 1.61
N ALA A 81 -4.23 2.67 1.57
CA ALA A 81 -4.69 1.32 1.21
C ALA A 81 -5.62 0.71 2.27
N ARG A 82 -5.37 1.01 3.56
CA ARG A 82 -6.15 0.50 4.70
C ARG A 82 -6.05 1.42 5.92
N ILE A 83 -7.16 1.60 6.63
CA ILE A 83 -7.17 2.23 7.96
C ILE A 83 -6.78 1.19 9.01
N ALA A 84 -5.66 1.39 9.70
CA ALA A 84 -5.21 0.50 10.77
C ALA A 84 -5.94 0.76 12.10
N ALA A 85 -6.08 2.03 12.50
CA ALA A 85 -6.73 2.41 13.76
C ALA A 85 -7.22 3.86 13.74
N ILE A 86 -8.25 4.13 14.54
CA ILE A 86 -8.64 5.49 14.92
C ILE A 86 -8.03 5.79 16.29
N LEU A 87 -7.25 6.86 16.38
CA LEU A 87 -6.52 7.21 17.59
C LEU A 87 -7.22 8.35 18.34
N PRO A 88 -7.27 8.30 19.69
CA PRO A 88 -7.78 9.41 20.48
C PRO A 88 -6.80 10.59 20.45
N LYS A 89 -7.32 11.80 20.69
CA LYS A 89 -6.57 13.07 20.62
C LYS A 89 -5.31 13.13 21.50
N TRP A 90 -5.32 12.47 22.65
CA TRP A 90 -4.20 12.44 23.61
C TRP A 90 -3.16 11.34 23.31
N PHE A 91 -3.32 10.60 22.21
CA PHE A 91 -2.33 9.62 21.80
C PHE A 91 -1.10 10.35 21.23
N HIS A 92 -0.13 10.60 22.09
CA HIS A 92 1.19 11.12 21.73
C HIS A 92 2.19 9.98 21.67
N TRP A 93 3.13 10.03 20.71
CA TRP A 93 4.20 9.04 20.60
C TRP A 93 5.09 9.08 21.85
N VAL A 94 5.04 8.03 22.68
CA VAL A 94 6.15 7.68 23.57
C VAL A 94 7.02 6.70 22.80
N SER A 95 8.07 7.20 22.16
CA SER A 95 9.07 6.37 21.49
C SER A 95 9.93 5.64 22.54
N TYR A 96 9.47 4.49 23.04
CA TYR A 96 10.35 3.54 23.71
C TYR A 96 11.22 2.86 22.64
N ARG A 97 12.35 3.50 22.32
CA ARG A 97 13.43 2.87 21.58
C ARG A 97 14.21 1.99 22.56
N SER A 98 13.73 0.76 22.77
CA SER A 98 14.55 -0.29 23.38
C SER A 98 15.61 -0.71 22.37
N ALA A 99 16.73 0.01 22.36
CA ALA A 99 17.97 -0.48 21.75
C ALA A 99 18.58 -1.50 22.71
N GLY A 100 18.46 -2.77 22.36
CA GLY A 100 19.23 -3.89 22.90
C GLY A 100 19.82 -4.64 21.72
#